data_AF-A0A023PYQ5-F1
#
_entry.id   AF-A0A023PYQ5-F1
#
_cell.length_a   1.000
_cell.length_b   1.000
_cell.length_c   1.000
_cell.angle_alpha   90.00
_cell.angle_beta   90.00
_cell.angle_gamma   90.00
#
_symmetry.space_group_name_H-M   'P 1'
#
loop_
_entity.id
_entity.type
_entity.pdbx_description
1 polymer ?
#
loop_
_entity_poly.entity_id
_entity_poly.type
_entity_poly.pdbx_seq_one_letter_code
_entity_poly.pdbx_strand_id
1 'polypeptide(L)'
;MAMQLRKTLKSFFKRGAKPTESQFAQWLDACLLQGEDGIEKRSTGLEITQNLKISGSLIVEGTLWLAEHTQTTSLKTKATQTNGVPSGAVFLYHGHSLPLGYGLCDGKDGRPLLNAPPGGAIQLHYIIKLP
;
A
#
# COMPACT_ATOMS: atom_id res chain seq x y z
N MET A 1 3.79 5.25 26.50
CA MET A 1 4.58 6.47 26.80
C MET A 1 3.90 7.77 26.33
N ALA A 2 3.33 7.87 25.12
CA ALA A 2 2.72 9.13 24.61
C ALA A 2 1.63 9.78 25.50
N MET A 3 0.82 8.97 26.20
CA MET A 3 -0.21 9.46 27.13
C MET A 3 0.37 10.20 28.35
N GLN A 4 1.57 9.85 28.80
CA GLN A 4 2.23 10.55 29.92
C GLN A 4 2.79 11.90 29.45
N LEU A 5 3.42 11.96 28.27
CA LEU A 5 3.98 13.20 27.70
C LEU A 5 2.90 14.29 27.53
N ARG A 6 1.76 13.95 26.92
CA ARG A 6 0.66 14.90 26.68
C ARG A 6 0.04 15.41 27.99
N LYS A 7 -0.04 14.55 29.01
CA LYS A 7 -0.53 14.92 30.35
C LYS A 7 0.43 15.88 31.04
N THR A 8 1.74 15.65 30.91
CA THR A 8 2.80 16.52 31.43
C THR A 8 2.77 17.89 30.75
N LEU A 9 2.76 17.94 29.41
CA LEU A 9 2.72 19.20 28.66
C LEU A 9 1.49 20.05 29.02
N LYS A 10 0.31 19.42 29.15
CA LYS A 10 -0.93 20.11 29.57
C LYS A 10 -0.85 20.68 30.99
N SER A 11 -0.04 20.10 31.88
CA SER A 11 0.10 20.57 33.26
C SER A 11 0.85 21.89 33.38
N PHE A 12 1.70 22.23 32.39
CA PHE A 12 2.41 23.51 32.32
C PHE A 12 1.50 24.68 31.97
N PHE A 13 0.36 24.42 31.32
CA PHE A 13 -0.64 25.44 30.97
C PHE A 13 -1.73 25.59 32.04
N LYS A 14 -1.49 25.12 33.27
CA LYS A 14 -2.40 25.40 34.40
C LYS A 14 -2.44 26.91 34.67
N ARG A 15 -3.62 27.37 35.11
CA ARG A 15 -3.95 28.78 35.34
C ARG A 15 -2.84 29.51 36.12
N GLY A 16 -2.23 30.51 35.49
CA GLY A 16 -1.24 31.40 36.11
C GLY A 16 0.23 30.97 35.96
N ALA A 17 0.53 29.76 35.49
CA ALA A 17 1.90 29.35 35.19
C ALA A 17 2.27 29.71 33.74
N LYS A 18 3.35 30.47 33.54
CA LYS A 18 3.90 30.75 32.21
C LYS A 18 4.92 29.65 31.87
N PRO A 19 4.72 28.88 30.78
CA PRO A 19 5.71 27.90 30.34
C PRO A 19 7.03 28.59 29.97
N THR A 20 8.15 27.90 30.21
CA THR A 20 9.44 28.33 29.66
C THR A 20 9.51 28.04 28.16
N GLU A 21 10.45 28.69 27.46
CA GLU A 21 10.67 28.48 26.03
C GLU A 21 10.90 26.99 25.68
N SER A 22 11.73 26.30 26.45
CA SER A 22 11.99 24.87 26.25
C SER A 22 10.73 24.01 26.44
N GLN A 23 9.87 24.35 27.39
CA GLN A 23 8.60 23.65 27.61
C GLN A 23 7.62 23.88 26.46
N PHE A 24 7.64 25.07 25.85
CA PHE A 24 6.82 25.40 24.71
C PHE A 24 7.32 24.73 23.42
N ALA A 25 8.64 24.69 23.19
CA ALA A 25 9.25 23.96 22.08
C ALA A 25 8.90 22.46 22.14
N GLN A 26 9.04 21.83 23.31
CA GLN A 26 8.64 20.43 23.51
C GLN A 26 7.15 20.18 23.23
N TRP A 27 6.30 21.18 23.44
CA TRP A 27 4.88 21.07 23.11
C TRP A 27 4.66 21.13 21.60
N LEU A 28 5.36 22.01 20.88
CA LEU A 28 5.30 22.09 19.43
C LEU A 28 5.80 20.79 18.79
N ASP A 29 6.95 20.27 19.21
CA ASP A 29 7.52 19.01 18.71
C ASP A 29 6.62 17.79 18.98
N ALA A 30 5.83 17.83 20.05
CA ALA A 30 4.90 16.78 20.41
C ALA A 30 3.53 16.91 19.70
N CYS A 31 3.26 18.04 19.04
CA CYS A 31 2.02 18.29 18.33
C CYS A 31 2.19 17.95 16.85
N LEU A 32 1.16 17.34 16.27
CA LEU A 32 1.13 17.07 14.84
C LEU A 32 0.86 18.38 14.09
N LEU A 33 1.83 18.82 13.29
CA LEU A 33 1.77 20.03 12.48
C LEU A 33 1.38 19.65 11.06
N GLN A 34 0.16 20.03 10.68
CA GLN A 34 -0.33 19.78 9.33
C GLN A 34 0.55 20.51 8.31
N GLY A 35 0.90 19.83 7.23
CA GLY A 35 1.83 20.34 6.21
C GLY A 35 3.30 20.01 6.52
N GLU A 36 3.83 20.41 7.69
CA GLU A 36 5.24 20.15 8.04
C GLU A 36 5.54 18.67 8.25
N ASP A 37 4.64 17.94 8.93
CA ASP A 37 4.77 16.51 9.17
C ASP A 37 4.33 15.65 7.96
N GLY A 38 4.03 16.28 6.82
CA GLY A 38 3.55 15.60 5.62
C GLY A 38 2.15 15.01 5.77
N ILE A 39 1.35 15.54 6.71
CA ILE A 39 -0.05 15.16 6.93
C ILE A 39 -0.92 16.37 6.62
N GLU A 40 -1.79 16.26 5.62
CA GLU A 40 -2.65 17.36 5.19
C GLU A 40 -4.11 16.90 5.13
N LYS A 41 -5.01 17.65 5.76
CA LYS A 41 -6.45 17.42 5.62
C LYS A 41 -6.94 18.15 4.37
N ARG A 42 -7.26 17.39 3.32
CA ARG A 42 -7.92 17.91 2.11
C ARG A 42 -9.44 17.84 2.23
N SER A 43 -10.14 18.45 1.29
CA SER A 43 -11.60 18.37 1.17
C SER A 43 -12.11 16.92 0.98
N THR A 44 -11.27 16.06 0.40
CA THR A 44 -11.60 14.68 0.06
C THR A 44 -11.12 13.66 1.09
N GLY A 45 -10.33 14.06 2.10
CA GLY A 45 -9.80 13.14 3.10
C GLY A 45 -8.49 13.58 3.74
N LEU A 46 -7.83 12.63 4.41
CA LEU A 46 -6.50 12.82 4.99
C LEU A 46 -5.46 12.32 3.99
N GLU A 47 -4.54 13.19 3.60
CA GLU A 47 -3.39 12.83 2.78
C GLU A 47 -2.14 12.70 3.66
N ILE A 48 -1.35 11.67 3.40
CA ILE A 48 -0.06 11.43 4.02
C ILE A 48 0.97 11.36 2.89
N THR A 49 1.85 12.34 2.81
CA THR A 49 2.85 12.48 1.72
C THR A 49 4.16 11.76 2.01
N GLN A 50 4.35 11.34 3.26
CA GLN A 50 5.51 10.59 3.72
C GLN A 50 5.18 9.10 3.93
N ASN A 51 6.20 8.33 4.30
CA ASN A 51 6.04 6.89 4.57
C ASN A 51 5.09 6.65 5.77
N LEU A 52 4.02 5.88 5.54
CA LEU A 52 3.13 5.40 6.59
C LEU A 52 3.54 3.99 7.04
N LYS A 53 3.88 3.83 8.32
CA LYS A 53 4.11 2.52 8.96
C LYS A 53 2.97 2.18 9.92
N ILE A 54 2.33 1.04 9.72
CA ILE A 54 1.26 0.53 10.60
C ILE A 54 1.79 -0.70 11.33
N SER A 55 2.03 -0.55 12.63
CA SER A 55 2.40 -1.65 13.52
C SER A 55 1.14 -2.20 14.18
N GLY A 56 0.34 -2.96 13.44
CA GLY A 56 -0.94 -3.50 13.90
C GLY A 56 -1.85 -3.90 12.75
N SER A 57 -3.13 -4.14 13.05
CA SER A 57 -4.14 -4.43 12.04
C SER A 57 -4.67 -3.14 11.41
N LEU A 58 -4.72 -3.11 10.08
CA LEU A 58 -5.45 -2.10 9.31
C LEU A 58 -6.80 -2.67 8.90
N ILE A 59 -7.88 -2.02 9.32
CA ILE A 59 -9.25 -2.35 8.88
C ILE A 59 -9.68 -1.25 7.92
N VAL A 60 -10.10 -1.64 6.71
CA VAL A 60 -10.58 -0.72 5.68
C VAL A 60 -12.02 -1.09 5.33
N GLU A 61 -12.94 -0.17 5.61
CA GLU A 61 -14.31 -0.25 5.12
C GLU A 61 -14.40 0.56 3.82
N GLY A 62 -14.46 -0.14 2.68
CA GLY A 62 -14.42 0.46 1.35
C GLY A 62 -13.29 -0.09 0.49
N THR A 63 -12.60 0.78 -0.26
CA THR A 63 -11.58 0.38 -1.23
C THR A 63 -10.21 0.98 -0.89
N LEU A 64 -9.17 0.15 -0.93
CA LEU A 64 -7.78 0.57 -0.84
C LEU A 64 -7.16 0.55 -2.24
N TRP A 65 -6.84 1.72 -2.78
CA TRP A 65 -6.15 1.85 -4.05
C TRP A 65 -4.63 1.93 -3.81
N LEU A 66 -3.89 0.97 -4.36
CA LEU A 66 -2.43 0.99 -4.35
C LEU A 66 -1.96 1.64 -5.64
N ALA A 67 -1.18 2.71 -5.55
CA ALA A 67 -0.51 3.28 -6.71
C ALA A 67 0.60 2.32 -7.19
N GLU A 68 0.77 2.22 -8.50
CA GLU A 68 1.86 1.46 -9.10
C GLU A 68 3.19 2.16 -8.76
N HIS A 69 4.12 1.44 -8.13
CA HIS A 69 5.39 2.01 -7.70
C HIS A 69 6.34 2.14 -8.88
N THR A 70 6.39 3.28 -9.55
CA THR A 70 7.47 3.60 -10.48
C THR A 70 8.72 3.97 -9.71
N GLN A 71 9.44 2.97 -9.23
CA GLN A 71 10.82 3.14 -8.79
C GLN A 71 11.68 3.38 -10.04
N THR A 72 12.04 4.64 -10.31
CA THR A 72 13.14 5.02 -11.19
C THR A 72 14.48 4.65 -10.54
N THR A 73 14.73 3.36 -10.39
CA THR A 73 16.08 2.83 -10.27
C THR A 73 16.59 2.54 -11.67
N SER A 74 17.69 3.20 -12.01
CA SER A 74 18.41 3.10 -13.28
C SER A 74 18.51 1.66 -13.80
N LEU A 75 18.02 1.49 -15.02
CA LEU A 75 17.95 0.26 -15.78
C LEU A 75 19.30 -0.47 -15.82
N LYS A 76 19.45 -1.49 -14.97
CA LYS A 76 20.04 -2.75 -15.43
C LYS A 76 18.88 -3.72 -15.59
N THR A 77 18.51 -3.95 -16.84
CA THR A 77 17.61 -5.00 -17.31
C THR A 77 18.08 -6.36 -16.79
N LYS A 78 17.72 -6.70 -15.56
CA LYS A 78 17.55 -8.08 -15.13
C LYS A 78 16.08 -8.37 -15.35
N ALA A 79 15.80 -9.23 -16.34
CA ALA A 79 14.53 -9.90 -16.47
C ALA A 79 14.06 -10.33 -15.08
N THR A 80 12.85 -9.91 -14.70
CA THR A 80 12.18 -10.36 -13.49
C THR A 80 12.08 -11.88 -13.59
N GLN A 81 13.07 -12.57 -13.02
CA GLN A 81 12.96 -14.00 -12.78
C GLN A 81 11.82 -14.14 -11.78
N THR A 82 10.71 -14.71 -12.24
CA THR A 82 9.62 -15.20 -11.42
C THR A 82 10.12 -16.39 -10.60
N ASN A 83 11.07 -16.18 -9.68
CA ASN A 83 11.67 -17.21 -8.84
C ASN A 83 10.73 -17.70 -7.72
N GLY A 84 9.47 -17.23 -7.68
CA GLY A 84 8.50 -17.61 -6.64
C GLY A 84 7.26 -18.35 -7.15
N VAL A 85 7.04 -18.44 -8.47
CA VAL A 85 5.83 -19.07 -9.01
C VAL A 85 6.21 -20.42 -9.62
N PRO A 86 5.73 -21.54 -9.08
CA PRO A 86 6.03 -22.86 -9.64
C PRO A 86 5.39 -23.00 -11.03
N SER A 87 6.10 -23.66 -11.94
CA SER A 87 5.55 -24.07 -13.24
C SER A 87 4.28 -24.90 -13.00
N GLY A 88 3.21 -24.58 -13.72
CA GLY A 88 1.90 -25.21 -13.53
C GLY A 88 0.93 -24.44 -12.61
N ALA A 89 1.38 -23.38 -11.93
CA ALA A 89 0.46 -22.53 -11.15
C ALA A 89 -0.57 -21.85 -12.06
N VAL A 90 -1.85 -21.94 -11.68
CA VAL A 90 -3.00 -21.38 -12.40
C VAL A 90 -3.47 -20.10 -11.73
N PHE A 91 -3.71 -19.05 -12.53
CA PHE A 91 -4.17 -17.74 -12.08
C PHE A 91 -5.38 -17.29 -12.89
N LEU A 92 -6.27 -16.54 -12.24
CA LEU A 92 -7.27 -15.73 -12.93
C LEU A 92 -6.60 -14.43 -13.38
N TYR A 93 -6.67 -14.13 -14.67
CA TYR A 93 -6.02 -12.98 -15.29
C TYR A 93 -7.04 -12.12 -16.03
N HIS A 94 -6.87 -10.79 -15.92
CA HIS A 94 -7.65 -9.81 -16.67
C HIS A 94 -6.72 -9.04 -17.60
N GLY A 95 -6.92 -9.15 -18.91
CA GLY A 95 -6.17 -8.36 -19.89
C GLY A 95 -6.25 -8.90 -21.32
N HIS A 96 -5.80 -8.09 -22.27
CA HIS A 96 -5.87 -8.41 -23.70
C HIS A 96 -4.72 -9.28 -24.22
N SER A 97 -3.54 -9.22 -23.60
CA SER A 97 -2.36 -9.97 -24.03
C SER A 97 -1.78 -10.78 -22.87
N LEU A 98 -1.38 -12.02 -23.16
CA LEU A 98 -0.79 -12.90 -22.16
C LEU A 98 0.62 -12.40 -21.77
N PRO A 99 0.94 -12.34 -20.47
CA PRO A 99 2.31 -12.07 -20.01
C PRO A 99 3.29 -13.14 -20.51
N LEU A 100 4.54 -12.74 -20.74
CA LEU A 100 5.61 -13.66 -21.15
C LEU A 100 5.80 -14.78 -20.11
N GLY A 101 5.89 -16.03 -20.56
CA GLY A 101 6.06 -17.19 -19.69
C GLY A 101 4.76 -17.76 -19.11
N TYR A 102 3.61 -17.32 -19.61
CA TYR A 102 2.30 -17.87 -19.29
C TYR A 102 1.56 -18.34 -20.54
N GLY A 103 0.69 -19.34 -20.39
CA GLY A 103 -0.20 -19.86 -21.43
C GLY A 103 -1.65 -19.83 -20.99
N LEU A 104 -2.58 -19.90 -21.94
CA LEU A 104 -4.02 -20.03 -21.64
C LEU A 104 -4.34 -21.44 -21.12
N CYS A 105 -5.30 -21.56 -20.21
CA CYS A 105 -5.86 -22.85 -19.80
C CYS A 105 -6.90 -23.34 -20.83
N ASP A 106 -6.43 -23.73 -22.01
CA ASP A 106 -7.23 -24.06 -23.20
C ASP A 106 -7.35 -25.56 -23.49
N GLY A 107 -6.84 -26.43 -22.61
CA GLY A 107 -6.82 -27.88 -22.86
C GLY A 107 -5.75 -28.35 -23.86
N LYS A 108 -4.90 -27.46 -24.39
CA LYS A 108 -3.84 -27.81 -25.35
C LYS A 108 -2.49 -27.92 -24.66
N ASP A 109 -1.55 -28.65 -25.27
CA ASP A 109 -0.17 -28.79 -24.78
C ASP A 109 -0.08 -29.29 -23.33
N GLY A 110 -1.02 -30.16 -22.93
CA GLY A 110 -1.12 -30.70 -21.56
C GLY A 110 -1.66 -29.72 -20.51
N ARG A 111 -2.11 -28.53 -20.92
CA ARG A 111 -2.70 -27.52 -20.02
C ARG A 111 -4.14 -27.90 -19.68
N PRO A 112 -4.64 -27.58 -18.47
CA PRO A 112 -6.02 -27.82 -18.11
C PRO A 112 -6.96 -26.94 -18.95
N LEU A 113 -8.18 -27.42 -19.21
CA LEU A 113 -9.24 -26.64 -19.83
C LEU A 113 -10.07 -25.97 -18.74
N LEU A 114 -9.93 -24.66 -18.55
CA LEU A 114 -10.65 -23.89 -17.54
C LEU A 114 -11.39 -22.72 -18.19
N ASN A 115 -12.73 -22.79 -18.15
CA ASN A 115 -13.58 -21.73 -18.67
C ASN A 115 -13.68 -20.59 -17.64
N ALA A 116 -13.68 -19.35 -18.12
CA ALA A 116 -13.89 -18.18 -17.28
C ALA A 116 -15.23 -18.25 -16.53
N PRO A 117 -15.35 -17.64 -15.34
CA PRO A 117 -16.61 -17.64 -14.58
C PRO A 117 -17.76 -17.02 -15.40
N PRO A 118 -18.95 -17.63 -15.40
CA PRO A 118 -20.11 -17.05 -16.09
C PRO A 118 -20.46 -15.69 -15.45
N GLY A 119 -20.49 -14.63 -16.27
CA GLY A 119 -20.70 -13.24 -15.83
C GLY A 119 -19.42 -12.42 -15.64
N GLY A 120 -18.24 -12.98 -15.90
CA GLY A 120 -17.00 -12.23 -15.94
C GLY A 120 -16.93 -11.25 -17.12
N ALA A 121 -16.29 -10.09 -16.90
CA ALA A 121 -15.89 -9.17 -17.96
C ALA A 121 -15.21 -9.92 -19.12
N ILE A 122 -15.38 -9.40 -20.35
CA ILE A 122 -14.99 -9.99 -21.66
C ILE A 122 -13.47 -10.33 -21.76
N GLN A 123 -12.67 -10.01 -20.74
CA GLN A 123 -11.21 -10.12 -20.72
C GLN A 123 -10.68 -10.97 -19.55
N LEU A 124 -11.55 -11.75 -18.89
CA LEU A 124 -11.15 -12.67 -17.82
C LEU A 124 -10.80 -14.05 -18.39
N HIS A 125 -9.59 -14.51 -18.12
CA HIS A 125 -9.06 -15.78 -18.59
C HIS A 125 -8.29 -16.50 -17.48
N TYR A 126 -8.30 -17.83 -17.49
CA TYR A 126 -7.38 -18.62 -16.67
C TYR A 126 -6.06 -18.82 -17.42
N ILE A 127 -4.94 -18.48 -16.76
CA ILE A 127 -3.59 -18.61 -17.31
C ILE A 127 -2.74 -19.50 -16.43
N ILE A 128 -1.77 -20.19 -17.02
CA ILE A 128 -0.87 -21.13 -16.34
C ILE A 128 0.59 -20.72 -16.55
N LYS A 129 1.41 -20.79 -15.50
CA LYS A 129 2.86 -20.56 -15.60
C LYS A 129 3.48 -21.69 -16.41
N LEU A 130 4.08 -21.35 -17.55
CA LEU A 130 4.82 -22.29 -18.39
C LEU A 130 6.19 -22.59 -17.77
N PRO A 131 6.78 -23.78 -18.04
CA PRO A 131 8.16 -24.10 -17.69
C PRO A 131 9.17 -23.10 -18.29
#